data_AF-A0A2V6WZY1-F1
#
_entry.id   AF-A0A2V6WZY1-F1
#
_cell.length_a   1.000
_cell.length_b   1.000
_cell.length_c   1.000
_cell.angle_alpha   90.00
_cell.angle_beta   90.00
_cell.angle_gamma   90.00
#
_symmetry.space_group_name_H-M   'P 1'
#
loop_
_entity.id
_entity.type
_entity.pdbx_description
1 polymer ?
#
loop_
_entity_poly.entity_id
_entity_poly.type
_entity_poly.pdbx_seq_one_letter_code
_entity_poly.pdbx_strand_id
1 'polypeptide(L)'
;MSRCGCIGSACPSGSRPWCSFRSSGHHHRGWTPRAESIRQRAPARVRSPVYGVCADNAEPMEVEMAARTILNSTDTWMEALEVSRDRVLAAARSGPHGAAVLAHAAAGRIVAAWTADPAPIDPVAHVEQTHAKGRRHLRRLLEQRSDAEIRSPMTGQLFTRLTQPADAPKRRSIDYTSVTSYTYTPRKPLRRVLDHALDHLNQIDQWQLWHRQGVVPTPTDGWAPSTLTLPEDRLPLTATDLDAWLWRIDQAMRLLVQRAAALGGDDLDWQPPDAGWPLRRVLHHVARSEVLYAASFDEALPEEPAARYAEADARLSTRLVASRAAADDSSIVFPDPYGTLFTLPEVIAEVLALEGELVAHAAG
;
A
#
# COMPACT_ATOMS: atom_id res chain seq x y z
N MET A 1 34.05 -16.88 42.80
CA MET A 1 33.97 -15.59 42.07
C MET A 1 33.57 -15.88 40.62
N SER A 2 32.73 -15.03 40.03
CA SER A 2 32.27 -14.94 38.62
C SER A 2 32.42 -16.21 37.74
N ARG A 3 31.39 -17.05 37.49
CA ARG A 3 30.13 -16.79 36.74
C ARG A 3 30.33 -16.10 35.38
N CYS A 4 30.28 -16.89 34.31
CA CYS A 4 29.89 -16.47 32.97
C CYS A 4 28.57 -17.19 32.65
N GLY A 5 27.51 -16.46 32.27
CA GLY A 5 26.18 -17.02 32.05
C GLY A 5 25.69 -16.75 30.65
N CYS A 6 25.37 -17.80 29.90
CA CYS A 6 24.73 -17.68 28.59
C CYS A 6 23.20 -17.73 28.75
N ILE A 7 22.56 -16.62 28.42
CA ILE A 7 21.13 -16.46 28.14
C ILE A 7 21.10 -16.09 26.63
N GLY A 8 20.28 -16.64 25.75
CA GLY A 8 19.02 -17.35 25.90
C GLY A 8 17.95 -16.59 25.12
N SER A 9 17.33 -17.23 24.11
CA SER A 9 16.23 -16.69 23.27
C SER A 9 16.62 -15.58 22.26
N ALA A 10 16.04 -15.48 21.06
CA ALA A 10 15.18 -16.40 20.30
C ALA A 10 15.31 -16.13 18.79
N CYS A 11 15.07 -17.14 17.94
CA CYS A 11 14.98 -16.97 16.49
C CYS A 11 13.67 -16.27 16.09
N PRO A 12 13.68 -15.32 15.14
CA PRO A 12 12.45 -14.79 14.55
C PRO A 12 11.91 -15.77 13.49
N SER A 13 11.25 -16.83 13.93
CA SER A 13 10.38 -17.64 13.06
C SER A 13 9.08 -16.87 12.78
N GLY A 14 9.17 -15.87 11.91
CA GLY A 14 8.03 -15.07 11.45
C GLY A 14 7.64 -15.48 10.03
N SER A 15 6.54 -16.21 9.90
CA SER A 15 5.88 -16.42 8.62
C SER A 15 5.49 -15.06 8.03
N ARG A 16 6.14 -14.68 6.91
CA ARG A 16 5.81 -13.47 6.16
C ARG A 16 4.41 -13.63 5.56
N PRO A 17 3.46 -12.73 5.83
CA PRO A 17 2.15 -12.83 5.21
C PRO A 17 2.27 -12.54 3.71
N TRP A 18 1.56 -13.30 2.89
CA TRP A 18 0.83 -12.66 1.79
C TRP A 18 -0.10 -11.62 2.41
N CYS A 19 -0.35 -10.52 1.71
CA CYS A 19 -1.52 -9.68 2.01
C CYS A 19 -2.76 -10.37 1.42
N SER A 20 -3.51 -11.24 2.10
CA SER A 20 -3.54 -11.64 3.52
C SER A 20 -3.41 -13.16 3.71
N PHE A 21 -2.87 -13.65 4.83
CA PHE A 21 -3.12 -15.04 5.26
C PHE A 21 -3.42 -15.14 6.76
N ARG A 22 -4.61 -15.65 7.10
CA ARG A 22 -4.95 -16.18 8.44
C ARG A 22 -5.23 -17.67 8.29
N SER A 23 -4.41 -18.53 8.93
CA SER A 23 -4.86 -19.88 9.21
C SER A 23 -5.61 -19.91 10.54
N SER A 24 -6.83 -20.43 10.52
CA SER A 24 -7.53 -20.89 11.73
C SER A 24 -7.34 -22.40 11.80
N GLY A 25 -6.51 -22.86 12.74
CA GLY A 25 -6.04 -24.24 12.76
C GLY A 25 -7.12 -25.26 13.12
N HIS A 26 -7.09 -26.41 12.45
CA HIS A 26 -7.67 -27.66 12.95
C HIS A 26 -6.58 -28.74 12.94
N HIS A 27 -6.43 -29.41 14.08
CA HIS A 27 -5.45 -30.48 14.24
C HIS A 27 -5.79 -31.68 13.36
N HIS A 28 -4.81 -32.18 12.61
CA HIS A 28 -4.87 -33.52 12.04
C HIS A 28 -5.03 -34.56 13.16
N ARG A 29 -6.18 -35.22 13.21
CA ARG A 29 -6.29 -36.61 13.66
C ARG A 29 -6.66 -37.45 12.44
N GLY A 30 -5.99 -38.59 12.30
CA GLY A 30 -6.05 -39.40 11.09
C GLY A 30 -7.45 -39.94 10.80
N TRP A 31 -7.73 -40.17 9.51
CA TRP A 31 -8.95 -40.81 9.06
C TRP A 31 -8.61 -41.96 8.11
N THR A 32 -9.02 -43.16 8.50
CA THR A 32 -9.17 -44.32 7.60
C THR A 32 -10.66 -44.61 7.44
N PRO A 33 -11.10 -45.12 6.28
CA PRO A 33 -12.48 -44.91 5.84
C PRO A 33 -13.45 -45.98 6.36
N ARG A 34 -14.71 -45.57 6.58
CA ARG A 34 -15.85 -46.50 6.50
C ARG A 34 -17.09 -45.80 5.98
N ALA A 35 -17.84 -46.50 5.13
CA ALA A 35 -19.09 -46.03 4.57
C ALA A 35 -20.23 -46.11 5.60
N GLU A 36 -21.27 -45.26 5.47
CA GLU A 36 -22.62 -45.71 5.07
C GLU A 36 -23.70 -44.62 5.08
N SER A 37 -24.68 -44.82 4.18
CA SER A 37 -26.07 -44.34 4.23
C SER A 37 -26.37 -42.84 4.00
N ILE A 38 -27.03 -42.58 2.88
CA ILE A 38 -27.79 -41.36 2.58
C ILE A 38 -29.18 -41.48 3.22
N ARG A 39 -29.65 -40.44 3.93
CA ARG A 39 -31.09 -40.21 4.15
C ARG A 39 -31.44 -38.73 3.99
N GLN A 40 -32.46 -38.49 3.17
CA GLN A 40 -33.00 -37.17 2.81
C GLN A 40 -33.88 -36.60 3.93
N ARG A 41 -33.97 -35.26 4.05
CA ARG A 41 -35.14 -34.55 4.58
C ARG A 41 -35.31 -33.18 3.90
N ALA A 42 -36.57 -32.77 3.75
CA ALA A 42 -37.04 -31.62 2.97
C ALA A 42 -37.27 -30.35 3.85
N PRO A 43 -37.44 -29.15 3.27
CA PRO A 43 -37.40 -27.88 4.01
C PRO A 43 -38.75 -27.44 4.60
N ALA A 44 -38.70 -26.59 5.63
CA ALA A 44 -39.87 -25.98 6.26
C ALA A 44 -40.03 -24.48 5.89
N ARG A 45 -41.28 -24.03 5.77
CA ARG A 45 -41.67 -22.65 5.38
C ARG A 45 -41.48 -21.64 6.52
N VAL A 46 -41.20 -20.39 6.16
CA VAL A 46 -41.30 -19.22 7.06
C VAL A 46 -42.62 -18.48 6.79
N ARG A 47 -43.24 -17.92 7.83
CA ARG A 47 -44.40 -17.00 7.78
C ARG A 47 -44.00 -15.65 8.40
N SER A 48 -44.48 -14.56 7.82
CA SER A 48 -44.43 -13.20 8.41
C SER A 48 -45.70 -12.90 9.24
N PRO A 49 -45.65 -11.87 10.12
CA PRO A 49 -46.73 -10.87 10.12
C PRO A 49 -46.29 -9.41 10.39
N VAL A 50 -46.64 -8.52 9.45
CA VAL A 50 -47.41 -7.23 9.59
C VAL A 50 -47.30 -6.35 10.87
N TYR A 51 -46.69 -5.17 10.67
CA TYR A 51 -47.03 -3.77 11.10
C TYR A 51 -47.31 -3.31 12.56
N GLY A 52 -46.71 -2.15 12.88
CA GLY A 52 -47.03 -1.22 13.99
C GLY A 52 -46.38 0.16 13.78
N VAL A 53 -46.99 1.26 14.26
CA VAL A 53 -46.79 2.67 13.81
C VAL A 53 -47.05 3.63 15.00
N CYS A 54 -46.40 4.79 15.24
CA CYS A 54 -45.34 5.58 14.56
C CYS A 54 -44.43 6.31 15.58
N ALA A 55 -43.28 6.86 15.16
CA ALA A 55 -42.58 7.98 15.83
C ALA A 55 -41.49 8.62 14.92
N ASP A 56 -41.35 9.95 14.97
CA ASP A 56 -40.44 10.73 14.13
C ASP A 56 -38.96 10.37 14.32
N ASN A 57 -38.27 10.07 13.22
CA ASN A 57 -36.81 10.14 13.10
C ASN A 57 -36.48 10.64 11.69
N ALA A 58 -35.89 11.83 11.57
CA ALA A 58 -35.20 12.21 10.34
C ALA A 58 -34.00 11.27 10.18
N GLU A 59 -33.85 10.62 9.02
CA GLU A 59 -32.92 9.51 8.89
C GLU A 59 -31.45 9.96 8.95
N PRO A 60 -30.54 9.15 9.54
CA PRO A 60 -29.10 9.44 9.53
C PRO A 60 -28.53 9.52 8.11
N MET A 61 -29.22 8.95 7.12
CA MET A 61 -28.81 8.94 5.71
C MET A 61 -28.80 10.34 5.08
N GLU A 62 -29.68 11.27 5.48
CA GLU A 62 -29.65 12.64 4.94
C GLU A 62 -28.46 13.45 5.48
N VAL A 63 -28.06 13.22 6.73
CA VAL A 63 -26.89 13.87 7.34
C VAL A 63 -25.59 13.34 6.74
N GLU A 64 -25.50 12.03 6.50
CA GLU A 64 -24.35 11.40 5.83
C GLU A 64 -24.24 11.83 4.36
N MET A 65 -25.38 11.95 3.65
CA MET A 65 -25.41 12.42 2.27
C MET A 65 -25.12 13.93 2.15
N ALA A 66 -25.57 14.75 3.11
CA ALA A 66 -25.20 16.17 3.20
C ALA A 66 -23.70 16.34 3.52
N ALA A 67 -23.15 15.56 4.44
CA ALA A 67 -21.70 15.57 4.73
C ALA A 67 -20.87 15.16 3.51
N ARG A 68 -21.33 14.17 2.72
CA ARG A 68 -20.73 13.82 1.41
C ARG A 68 -20.87 14.92 0.36
N THR A 69 -21.99 15.65 0.34
CA THR A 69 -22.25 16.69 -0.66
C THR A 69 -21.48 17.99 -0.38
N ILE A 70 -21.21 18.31 0.89
CA ILE A 70 -20.39 19.46 1.29
C ILE A 70 -18.91 19.29 0.86
N LEU A 71 -18.44 18.04 0.68
CA LEU A 71 -17.08 17.69 0.26
C LEU A 71 -16.91 17.51 -1.26
N ASN A 72 -17.70 18.19 -2.10
CA ASN A 72 -17.64 18.01 -3.56
C ASN A 72 -16.96 19.16 -4.33
N SER A 73 -16.37 20.16 -3.67
CA SER A 73 -15.55 21.17 -4.35
C SER A 73 -14.07 21.05 -3.97
N THR A 74 -13.17 21.21 -4.95
CA THR A 74 -11.72 21.22 -4.70
C THR A 74 -11.31 22.31 -3.72
N ASP A 75 -12.04 23.43 -3.69
CA ASP A 75 -11.76 24.55 -2.80
C ASP A 75 -12.04 24.14 -1.34
N THR A 76 -13.15 23.45 -1.06
CA THR A 76 -13.44 22.88 0.28
C THR A 76 -12.42 21.81 0.72
N TRP A 77 -11.82 21.07 -0.22
CA TRP A 77 -10.75 20.12 0.10
C TRP A 77 -9.45 20.80 0.51
N MET A 78 -9.06 21.85 -0.23
CA MET A 78 -7.85 22.62 0.06
C MET A 78 -7.97 23.30 1.42
N GLU A 79 -9.10 23.94 1.72
CA GLU A 79 -9.40 24.53 3.04
C GLU A 79 -9.29 23.48 4.17
N ALA A 80 -9.86 22.29 3.99
CA ALA A 80 -9.78 21.22 5.00
C ALA A 80 -8.34 20.73 5.23
N LEU A 81 -7.55 20.58 4.16
CA LEU A 81 -6.14 20.18 4.22
C LEU A 81 -5.25 21.27 4.86
N GLU A 82 -5.56 22.55 4.66
CA GLU A 82 -4.88 23.67 5.31
C GLU A 82 -5.19 23.72 6.81
N VAL A 83 -6.46 23.62 7.20
CA VAL A 83 -6.85 23.54 8.62
C VAL A 83 -6.21 22.33 9.31
N SER A 84 -6.12 21.19 8.64
CA SER A 84 -5.44 20.00 9.16
C SER A 84 -3.92 20.22 9.31
N ARG A 85 -3.28 20.83 8.30
CA ARG A 85 -1.85 21.18 8.34
C ARG A 85 -1.51 22.06 9.53
N ASP A 86 -2.30 23.10 9.75
CA ASP A 86 -2.05 24.06 10.83
C ASP A 86 -2.21 23.42 12.21
N ARG A 87 -3.13 22.46 12.36
CA ARG A 87 -3.27 21.61 13.57
C ARG A 87 -2.08 20.68 13.77
N VAL A 88 -1.61 19.98 12.73
CA VAL A 88 -0.43 19.12 12.78
C VAL A 88 0.81 19.93 13.17
N LEU A 89 1.01 21.10 12.57
CA LEU A 89 2.12 22.01 12.88
C LEU A 89 2.02 22.56 14.32
N ALA A 90 0.82 22.83 14.83
CA ALA A 90 0.63 23.24 16.23
C ALA A 90 0.97 22.10 17.19
N ALA A 91 0.39 20.92 16.99
CA ALA A 91 0.64 19.73 17.81
C ALA A 91 2.14 19.33 17.82
N ALA A 92 2.81 19.44 16.67
CA ALA A 92 4.24 19.16 16.57
C ALA A 92 5.15 20.18 17.30
N ARG A 93 4.68 21.41 17.53
CA ARG A 93 5.41 22.41 18.33
C ARG A 93 5.17 22.28 19.83
N SER A 94 3.99 21.79 20.24
CA SER A 94 3.61 21.69 21.67
C SER A 94 3.85 20.32 22.30
N GLY A 95 3.80 19.24 21.51
CA GLY A 95 3.85 17.87 22.00
C GLY A 95 5.27 17.28 22.07
N PRO A 96 5.54 16.35 23.02
CA PRO A 96 6.87 15.73 23.18
C PRO A 96 7.32 14.86 22.00
N HIS A 97 6.38 14.46 21.12
CA HIS A 97 6.63 13.58 19.97
C HIS A 97 6.58 14.31 18.62
N GLY A 98 6.76 15.63 18.59
CA GLY A 98 6.53 16.45 17.39
C GLY A 98 7.28 16.03 16.12
N ALA A 99 8.52 15.54 16.24
CA ALA A 99 9.27 15.01 15.10
C ALA A 99 8.65 13.71 14.52
N ALA A 100 8.02 12.88 15.36
CA ALA A 100 7.31 11.68 14.91
C ALA A 100 5.98 12.04 14.23
N VAL A 101 5.22 12.97 14.82
CA VAL A 101 3.99 13.53 14.25
C VAL A 101 4.24 14.07 12.82
N LEU A 102 5.26 14.92 12.64
CA LEU A 102 5.60 15.46 11.32
C LEU A 102 6.05 14.39 10.33
N ALA A 103 6.81 13.39 10.78
CA ALA A 103 7.23 12.29 9.91
C ALA A 103 6.06 11.41 9.43
N HIS A 104 5.10 11.11 10.30
CA HIS A 104 3.90 10.35 9.93
C HIS A 104 2.94 11.16 9.05
N ALA A 105 2.76 12.45 9.34
CA ALA A 105 1.93 13.34 8.52
C ALA A 105 2.54 13.55 7.11
N ALA A 106 3.87 13.74 7.03
CA ALA A 106 4.58 13.81 5.75
C ALA A 106 4.46 12.52 4.95
N ALA A 107 4.62 11.36 5.61
CA ALA A 107 4.42 10.06 4.98
C ALA A 107 2.99 9.90 4.41
N GLY A 108 1.98 10.33 5.18
CA GLY A 108 0.58 10.34 4.76
C GLY A 108 0.34 11.22 3.53
N ARG A 109 0.80 12.48 3.55
CA ARG A 109 0.63 13.41 2.42
C ARG A 109 1.39 12.95 1.17
N ILE A 110 2.56 12.32 1.28
CA ILE A 110 3.24 11.72 0.12
C ILE A 110 2.50 10.51 -0.44
N VAL A 111 2.01 9.61 0.41
CA VAL A 111 1.17 8.49 -0.05
C VAL A 111 -0.05 9.01 -0.79
N ALA A 112 -0.74 10.00 -0.24
CA ALA A 112 -1.87 10.64 -0.90
C ALA A 112 -1.49 11.35 -2.23
N ALA A 113 -0.33 12.02 -2.28
CA ALA A 113 0.17 12.66 -3.50
C ALA A 113 0.48 11.63 -4.60
N TRP A 114 0.97 10.44 -4.24
CA TRP A 114 1.15 9.32 -5.17
C TRP A 114 -0.18 8.69 -5.58
N THR A 115 -1.12 8.48 -4.65
CA THR A 115 -2.45 7.94 -4.96
C THR A 115 -3.21 8.86 -5.92
N ALA A 116 -3.12 10.17 -5.71
CA ALA A 116 -3.75 11.19 -6.54
C ALA A 116 -3.15 11.33 -7.95
N ASP A 117 -1.95 10.81 -8.25
CA ASP A 117 -1.38 10.84 -9.61
C ASP A 117 -2.23 9.92 -10.52
N PRO A 118 -2.95 10.43 -11.53
CA PRO A 118 -3.96 9.66 -12.27
C PRO A 118 -3.33 8.49 -13.03
N ALA A 119 -4.04 7.37 -13.09
CA ALA A 119 -3.61 6.15 -13.77
C ALA A 119 -4.67 5.61 -14.73
N PRO A 120 -4.30 4.94 -15.84
CA PRO A 120 -5.26 4.23 -16.68
C PRO A 120 -6.03 3.14 -15.92
N ILE A 121 -7.33 3.01 -16.21
CA ILE A 121 -8.19 1.92 -15.71
C ILE A 121 -7.76 0.53 -16.25
N ASP A 122 -7.07 0.50 -17.39
CA ASP A 122 -6.34 -0.69 -17.83
C ASP A 122 -5.07 -0.86 -16.98
N PRO A 123 -4.98 -1.90 -16.14
CA PRO A 123 -3.81 -2.14 -15.32
C PRO A 123 -2.54 -2.45 -16.13
N VAL A 124 -2.66 -2.98 -17.36
CA VAL A 124 -1.50 -3.29 -18.20
C VAL A 124 -0.88 -1.99 -18.73
N ALA A 125 -1.69 -1.11 -19.33
CA ALA A 125 -1.26 0.23 -19.73
C ALA A 125 -0.70 1.04 -18.55
N HIS A 126 -1.26 0.91 -17.34
CA HIS A 126 -0.70 1.55 -16.15
C HIS A 126 0.75 1.07 -15.88
N VAL A 127 1.00 -0.24 -15.86
CA VAL A 127 2.35 -0.81 -15.66
C VAL A 127 3.33 -0.34 -16.75
N GLU A 128 2.94 -0.35 -18.03
CA GLU A 128 3.82 0.08 -19.12
C GLU A 128 4.22 1.55 -19.00
N GLN A 129 3.26 2.42 -18.68
CA GLN A 129 3.49 3.87 -18.50
C GLN A 129 4.38 4.15 -17.28
N THR A 130 4.13 3.49 -16.15
CA THR A 130 4.95 3.66 -14.95
C THR A 130 6.34 3.10 -15.11
N HIS A 131 6.50 1.97 -15.80
CA HIS A 131 7.82 1.41 -16.08
C HIS A 131 8.64 2.36 -16.96
N ALA A 132 8.04 2.92 -18.01
CA ALA A 132 8.70 3.92 -18.85
C ALA A 132 9.08 5.20 -18.07
N LYS A 133 8.29 5.59 -17.05
CA LYS A 133 8.60 6.69 -16.10
C LYS A 133 9.74 6.30 -15.17
N GLY A 134 9.59 5.22 -14.40
CA GLY A 134 10.57 4.68 -13.44
C GLY A 134 11.95 4.45 -14.06
N ARG A 135 12.00 3.91 -15.28
CA ARG A 135 13.24 3.71 -16.04
C ARG A 135 14.06 4.99 -16.28
N ARG A 136 13.44 6.18 -16.29
CA ARG A 136 14.15 7.47 -16.37
C ARG A 136 14.78 7.86 -15.04
N HIS A 137 14.12 7.56 -13.92
CA HIS A 137 14.67 7.76 -12.58
C HIS A 137 15.84 6.81 -12.31
N LEU A 138 15.68 5.51 -12.61
CA LEU A 138 16.73 4.50 -12.41
C LEU A 138 18.04 4.84 -13.15
N ARG A 139 17.97 5.47 -14.33
CA ARG A 139 19.17 5.93 -15.07
C ARG A 139 19.99 6.98 -14.31
N ARG A 140 19.35 7.85 -13.52
CA ARG A 140 20.02 8.91 -12.75
C ARG A 140 20.66 8.43 -11.44
N LEU A 141 20.48 7.16 -11.08
CA LEU A 141 21.15 6.58 -9.89
C LEU A 141 22.69 6.59 -9.99
N LEU A 142 23.24 6.68 -11.20
CA LEU A 142 24.69 6.85 -11.43
C LEU A 142 25.20 8.26 -11.08
N GLU A 143 24.32 9.26 -11.02
CA GLU A 143 24.65 10.64 -10.64
C GLU A 143 24.80 10.79 -9.11
N GLN A 144 24.36 9.76 -8.35
CA GLN A 144 24.37 9.74 -6.90
C GLN A 144 25.73 9.28 -6.37
N ARG A 145 26.14 9.81 -5.21
CA ARG A 145 27.36 9.37 -4.52
C ARG A 145 27.21 7.90 -4.10
N SER A 146 28.29 7.13 -4.15
CA SER A 146 28.27 5.70 -3.80
C SER A 146 27.92 5.41 -2.32
N ASP A 147 28.12 6.39 -1.44
CA ASP A 147 27.79 6.36 -0.01
C ASP A 147 26.42 7.00 0.30
N ALA A 148 25.67 7.45 -0.70
CA ALA A 148 24.43 8.18 -0.49
C ALA A 148 23.35 7.28 0.14
N GLU A 149 22.76 7.77 1.23
CA GLU A 149 21.57 7.20 1.83
C GLU A 149 20.51 8.29 1.99
N ILE A 150 19.34 8.03 1.41
CA ILE A 150 18.15 8.87 1.56
C ILE A 150 17.12 8.16 2.42
N ARG A 151 16.37 8.88 3.24
CA ARG A 151 15.29 8.30 4.03
C ARG A 151 14.07 8.02 3.14
N SER A 152 13.47 6.84 3.29
CA SER A 152 12.16 6.57 2.70
C SER A 152 11.12 7.52 3.29
N PRO A 153 10.22 8.10 2.48
CA PRO A 153 9.09 8.89 2.99
C PRO A 153 8.07 8.00 3.71
N MET A 154 8.04 6.68 3.44
CA MET A 154 7.13 5.73 4.06
C MET A 154 7.68 5.25 5.41
N THR A 155 6.90 5.39 6.49
CA THR A 155 7.22 4.84 7.81
C THR A 155 6.77 3.39 7.95
N GLY A 156 7.41 2.60 8.82
CA GLY A 156 7.00 1.22 9.13
C GLY A 156 5.59 1.14 9.73
N GLN A 157 5.22 2.14 10.54
CA GLN A 157 3.86 2.38 11.01
C GLN A 157 2.86 2.55 9.87
N LEU A 158 3.10 3.48 8.93
CA LEU A 158 2.19 3.73 7.82
C LEU A 158 2.09 2.53 6.87
N PHE A 159 3.21 1.85 6.59
CA PHE A 159 3.23 0.56 5.90
C PHE A 159 2.32 -0.48 6.59
N THR A 160 2.35 -0.53 7.92
CA THR A 160 1.50 -1.43 8.72
C THR A 160 0.02 -1.00 8.69
N ARG A 161 -0.30 0.30 8.55
CA ARG A 161 -1.67 0.79 8.35
C ARG A 161 -2.22 0.38 6.99
N LEU A 162 -1.46 0.64 5.92
CA LEU A 162 -1.90 0.48 4.53
C LEU A 162 -2.00 -1.00 4.08
N THR A 163 -1.30 -1.90 4.77
CA THR A 163 -1.41 -3.36 4.55
C THR A 163 -2.52 -4.04 5.37
N GLN A 164 -3.24 -3.29 6.21
CA GLN A 164 -4.40 -3.79 6.95
C GLN A 164 -5.72 -3.64 6.16
N PRO A 165 -6.81 -4.31 6.58
CA PRO A 165 -8.12 -4.14 5.95
C PRO A 165 -8.57 -2.67 5.93
N ALA A 166 -9.21 -2.26 4.83
CA ALA A 166 -9.70 -0.89 4.66
C ALA A 166 -10.71 -0.48 5.73
N ASP A 167 -11.47 -1.43 6.27
CA ASP A 167 -12.47 -1.23 7.33
C ASP A 167 -11.84 -0.73 8.64
N ALA A 168 -12.03 0.55 8.97
CA ALA A 168 -11.30 1.25 10.02
C ALA A 168 -11.41 0.60 11.43
N PRO A 169 -12.59 0.15 11.90
CA PRO A 169 -12.71 -0.61 13.17
C PRO A 169 -11.97 -1.95 13.21
N LYS A 170 -11.51 -2.48 12.06
CA LYS A 170 -10.69 -3.70 11.98
C LYS A 170 -9.19 -3.40 11.92
N ARG A 171 -8.78 -2.13 11.77
CA ARG A 171 -7.38 -1.71 11.84
C ARG A 171 -6.92 -1.77 13.31
N ARG A 172 -5.75 -2.37 13.55
CA ARG A 172 -5.08 -2.36 14.85
C ARG A 172 -4.51 -0.96 15.10
N SER A 173 -4.53 -0.52 16.35
CA SER A 173 -3.80 0.67 16.78
C SER A 173 -2.30 0.52 16.51
N ILE A 174 -1.63 1.64 16.23
CA ILE A 174 -0.23 1.74 15.83
C ILE A 174 0.42 2.82 16.71
N ASP A 175 1.62 2.56 17.23
CA ASP A 175 2.39 3.57 17.94
C ASP A 175 2.91 4.64 16.98
N TYR A 176 2.31 5.82 17.02
CA TYR A 176 2.72 7.02 16.28
C TYR A 176 3.63 7.98 17.08
N THR A 177 4.03 7.62 18.30
CA THR A 177 4.94 8.42 19.14
C THR A 177 6.42 8.23 18.74
N SER A 178 6.70 7.19 17.95
CA SER A 178 8.02 6.80 17.46
C SER A 178 7.99 6.54 15.95
N VAL A 179 9.13 6.64 15.25
CA VAL A 179 9.20 6.42 13.80
C VAL A 179 10.17 5.30 13.47
N THR A 180 9.67 4.23 12.85
CA THR A 180 10.52 3.26 12.17
C THR A 180 10.73 3.69 10.72
N SER A 181 11.90 4.25 10.40
CA SER A 181 12.30 4.60 9.03
C SER A 181 13.35 3.64 8.47
N TYR A 182 13.39 3.54 7.14
CA TYR A 182 14.41 2.80 6.39
C TYR A 182 14.95 3.67 5.27
N THR A 183 16.14 3.34 4.75
CA THR A 183 16.85 4.13 3.74
C THR A 183 16.85 3.47 2.35
N TYR A 184 17.14 4.26 1.32
CA TYR A 184 17.57 3.79 0.00
C TYR A 184 19.00 4.23 -0.30
N THR A 185 19.78 3.30 -0.83
CA THR A 185 21.09 3.49 -1.46
C THR A 185 20.94 3.39 -2.98
N PRO A 186 21.92 3.81 -3.81
CA PRO A 186 21.77 3.78 -5.28
C PRO A 186 21.46 2.40 -5.88
N ARG A 187 21.94 1.29 -5.28
CA ARG A 187 21.60 -0.07 -5.76
C ARG A 187 20.23 -0.58 -5.31
N LYS A 188 19.70 -0.09 -4.18
CA LYS A 188 18.46 -0.65 -3.59
C LYS A 188 17.21 -0.47 -4.48
N PRO A 189 16.98 0.66 -5.17
CA PRO A 189 15.91 0.78 -6.16
C PRO A 189 16.00 -0.25 -7.29
N LEU A 190 17.19 -0.51 -7.83
CA LEU A 190 17.40 -1.49 -8.90
C LEU A 190 17.01 -2.90 -8.45
N ARG A 191 17.46 -3.30 -7.25
CA ARG A 191 17.05 -4.57 -6.64
C ARG A 191 15.54 -4.59 -6.38
N ARG A 192 14.99 -3.56 -5.74
CA ARG A 192 13.56 -3.54 -5.35
C ARG A 192 12.62 -3.56 -6.54
N VAL A 193 12.93 -2.88 -7.64
CA VAL A 193 12.13 -2.96 -8.88
C VAL A 193 12.22 -4.35 -9.51
N LEU A 194 13.41 -4.96 -9.58
CA LEU A 194 13.55 -6.31 -10.13
C LEU A 194 12.87 -7.38 -9.27
N ASP A 195 13.14 -7.40 -7.96
CA ASP A 195 12.53 -8.32 -6.99
C ASP A 195 10.99 -8.24 -7.08
N HIS A 196 10.44 -7.03 -7.13
CA HIS A 196 9.00 -6.77 -7.11
C HIS A 196 8.31 -7.19 -8.42
N ALA A 197 8.97 -6.98 -9.57
CA ALA A 197 8.50 -7.51 -10.85
C ALA A 197 8.46 -9.04 -10.87
N LEU A 198 9.51 -9.69 -10.37
CA LEU A 198 9.60 -11.15 -10.36
C LEU A 198 8.61 -11.79 -9.37
N ASP A 199 8.40 -11.18 -8.21
CA ASP A 199 7.43 -11.63 -7.22
C ASP A 199 6.00 -11.62 -7.79
N HIS A 200 5.58 -10.53 -8.43
CA HIS A 200 4.24 -10.41 -9.00
C HIS A 200 4.06 -11.11 -10.35
N LEU A 201 5.12 -11.30 -11.14
CA LEU A 201 5.11 -12.22 -12.29
C LEU A 201 4.77 -13.64 -11.82
N ASN A 202 5.43 -14.12 -10.76
CA ASN A 202 5.12 -15.39 -10.13
C ASN A 202 3.71 -15.41 -9.51
N GLN A 203 3.25 -14.31 -8.90
CA GLN A 203 1.87 -14.22 -8.38
C GLN A 203 0.82 -14.39 -9.50
N ILE A 204 1.02 -13.78 -10.67
CA ILE A 204 0.11 -13.94 -11.82
C ILE A 204 0.01 -15.41 -12.22
N ASP A 205 1.16 -16.06 -12.47
CA ASP A 205 1.20 -17.47 -12.87
C ASP A 205 0.54 -18.39 -11.81
N GLN A 206 0.79 -18.15 -10.51
CA GLN A 206 0.18 -18.93 -9.42
C GLN A 206 -1.33 -18.67 -9.25
N TRP A 207 -1.79 -17.43 -9.37
CA TRP A 207 -3.23 -17.12 -9.33
C TRP A 207 -3.99 -17.73 -10.50
N GLN A 208 -3.41 -17.73 -11.72
CA GLN A 208 -4.04 -18.40 -12.88
C GLN A 208 -4.17 -19.91 -12.65
N LEU A 209 -3.15 -20.57 -12.09
CA LEU A 209 -3.21 -21.99 -11.72
C LEU A 209 -4.24 -22.25 -10.62
N TRP A 210 -4.36 -21.36 -9.63
CA TRP A 210 -5.37 -21.51 -8.59
C TRP A 210 -6.79 -21.35 -9.16
N HIS A 211 -7.05 -20.27 -9.89
CA HIS A 211 -8.34 -19.96 -10.50
C HIS A 211 -8.81 -21.08 -11.42
N ARG A 212 -7.93 -21.56 -12.33
CA ARG A 212 -8.32 -22.46 -13.43
C ARG A 212 -8.19 -23.94 -13.09
N GLN A 213 -7.36 -24.31 -12.11
CA GLN A 213 -7.03 -25.72 -11.81
C GLN A 213 -7.16 -26.08 -10.31
N GLY A 214 -7.49 -25.12 -9.44
CA GLY A 214 -7.61 -25.36 -8.00
C GLY A 214 -6.26 -25.57 -7.28
N VAL A 215 -5.13 -25.33 -7.96
CA VAL A 215 -3.79 -25.52 -7.39
C VAL A 215 -3.51 -24.39 -6.39
N VAL A 216 -3.51 -24.72 -5.09
CA VAL A 216 -3.25 -23.75 -4.03
C VAL A 216 -1.81 -23.22 -4.13
N PRO A 217 -1.62 -21.89 -4.20
CA PRO A 217 -0.31 -21.25 -4.32
C PRO A 217 0.65 -21.54 -3.16
N THR A 218 1.94 -21.60 -3.50
CA THR A 218 3.03 -21.79 -2.54
C THR A 218 3.70 -20.44 -2.27
N PRO A 219 3.80 -20.01 -0.98
CA PRO A 219 4.45 -18.76 -0.65
C PRO A 219 5.90 -18.69 -1.14
N THR A 220 6.27 -17.54 -1.71
CA THR A 220 7.64 -17.28 -2.17
C THR A 220 8.40 -16.64 -1.01
N ASP A 221 9.39 -17.33 -0.44
CA ASP A 221 10.03 -16.97 0.83
C ASP A 221 11.39 -16.25 0.68
N GLY A 222 11.89 -16.10 -0.55
CA GLY A 222 13.22 -15.55 -0.84
C GLY A 222 13.37 -14.02 -0.84
N TRP A 223 12.29 -13.24 -0.91
CA TRP A 223 12.39 -11.78 -1.18
C TRP A 223 12.70 -10.93 0.06
N ALA A 224 13.71 -10.06 -0.04
CA ALA A 224 14.04 -9.07 0.98
C ALA A 224 13.17 -7.80 0.84
N PRO A 225 12.42 -7.39 1.89
CA PRO A 225 11.44 -6.31 1.81
C PRO A 225 12.10 -4.94 1.61
N SER A 226 11.32 -3.94 1.16
CA SER A 226 11.80 -2.56 1.02
C SER A 226 12.30 -1.95 2.33
N THR A 227 11.79 -2.40 3.48
CA THR A 227 12.26 -1.99 4.81
C THR A 227 13.68 -2.45 5.15
N LEU A 228 14.23 -3.44 4.42
CA LEU A 228 15.56 -3.98 4.64
C LEU A 228 16.54 -3.48 3.57
N THR A 229 17.68 -2.92 4.01
CA THR A 229 18.84 -2.61 3.16
C THR A 229 19.87 -3.72 3.35
N LEU A 230 20.18 -4.46 2.29
CA LEU A 230 21.14 -5.57 2.30
C LEU A 230 22.58 -5.05 2.21
N PRO A 231 23.62 -5.84 2.58
CA PRO A 231 25.01 -5.46 2.35
C PRO A 231 25.32 -5.15 0.88
N GLU A 232 24.73 -5.91 -0.05
CA GLU A 232 24.86 -5.72 -1.51
C GLU A 232 24.25 -4.41 -2.01
N ASP A 233 23.21 -3.91 -1.33
CA ASP A 233 22.62 -2.61 -1.65
C ASP A 233 23.63 -1.46 -1.40
N ARG A 234 24.71 -1.70 -0.63
CA ARG A 234 25.72 -0.70 -0.24
C ARG A 234 26.98 -0.69 -1.11
N LEU A 235 27.05 -1.57 -2.11
CA LEU A 235 28.19 -1.61 -3.05
C LEU A 235 28.12 -0.40 -4.02
N PRO A 236 29.26 0.17 -4.44
CA PRO A 236 29.28 1.24 -5.44
C PRO A 236 28.53 0.85 -6.73
N LEU A 237 27.77 1.77 -7.32
CA LEU A 237 27.08 1.53 -8.60
C LEU A 237 27.98 2.02 -9.74
N THR A 238 28.42 1.11 -10.63
CA THR A 238 29.11 1.49 -11.87
C THR A 238 28.14 1.62 -13.04
N ALA A 239 28.57 2.24 -14.14
CA ALA A 239 27.78 2.29 -15.38
C ALA A 239 27.45 0.87 -15.90
N THR A 240 28.44 -0.04 -15.89
CA THR A 240 28.26 -1.44 -16.31
C THR A 240 27.30 -2.20 -15.42
N ASP A 241 27.34 -1.98 -14.09
CA ASP A 241 26.33 -2.53 -13.18
C ASP A 241 24.93 -2.02 -13.57
N LEU A 242 24.79 -0.70 -13.74
CA LEU A 242 23.52 -0.06 -14.03
C LEU A 242 22.91 -0.57 -15.35
N ASP A 243 23.68 -0.65 -16.42
CA ASP A 243 23.21 -1.20 -17.71
C ASP A 243 22.74 -2.65 -17.58
N ALA A 244 23.49 -3.48 -16.84
CA ALA A 244 23.11 -4.87 -16.59
C ALA A 244 21.87 -4.99 -15.70
N TRP A 245 21.68 -4.12 -14.71
CA TRP A 245 20.45 -4.04 -13.90
C TRP A 245 19.25 -3.59 -14.72
N LEU A 246 19.39 -2.50 -15.49
CA LEU A 246 18.33 -1.98 -16.34
C LEU A 246 17.89 -3.01 -17.39
N TRP A 247 18.83 -3.74 -18.01
CA TRP A 247 18.46 -4.82 -18.94
C TRP A 247 17.64 -5.94 -18.28
N ARG A 248 18.00 -6.36 -17.06
CA ARG A 248 17.25 -7.39 -16.29
C ARG A 248 15.85 -6.91 -15.93
N ILE A 249 15.74 -5.66 -15.47
CA ILE A 249 14.46 -5.02 -15.14
C ILE A 249 13.58 -4.93 -16.40
N ASP A 250 14.14 -4.45 -17.52
CA ASP A 250 13.43 -4.38 -18.81
C ASP A 250 12.94 -5.77 -19.29
N GLN A 251 13.66 -6.86 -19.00
CA GLN A 251 13.20 -8.22 -19.31
C GLN A 251 12.09 -8.69 -18.35
N ALA A 252 12.26 -8.48 -17.05
CA ALA A 252 11.26 -8.90 -16.05
C ALA A 252 9.93 -8.17 -16.24
N MET A 253 9.96 -6.85 -16.45
CA MET A 253 8.75 -6.06 -16.71
C MET A 253 8.10 -6.42 -18.04
N ARG A 254 8.87 -6.69 -19.10
CA ARG A 254 8.33 -7.20 -20.37
C ARG A 254 7.59 -8.53 -20.19
N LEU A 255 8.15 -9.46 -19.41
CA LEU A 255 7.49 -10.75 -19.12
C LEU A 255 6.22 -10.56 -18.29
N LEU A 256 6.25 -9.70 -17.28
CA LEU A 256 5.07 -9.35 -16.46
C LEU A 256 3.96 -8.74 -17.32
N VAL A 257 4.27 -7.75 -18.15
CA VAL A 257 3.32 -7.13 -19.10
C VAL A 257 2.77 -8.16 -20.08
N GLN A 258 3.61 -9.03 -20.65
CA GLN A 258 3.16 -10.09 -21.57
C GLN A 258 2.22 -11.12 -20.89
N ARG A 259 2.45 -11.45 -19.62
CA ARG A 259 1.53 -12.29 -18.84
C ARG A 259 0.23 -11.57 -18.50
N ALA A 260 0.32 -10.31 -18.07
CA ALA A 260 -0.82 -9.48 -17.71
C ALA A 260 -1.76 -9.24 -18.92
N ALA A 261 -1.20 -8.97 -20.10
CA ALA A 261 -1.95 -8.79 -21.35
C ALA A 261 -2.68 -10.06 -21.84
N ALA A 262 -2.35 -11.23 -21.29
CA ALA A 262 -3.02 -12.50 -21.59
C ALA A 262 -4.14 -12.86 -20.58
N LEU A 263 -4.44 -11.97 -19.61
CA LEU A 263 -5.52 -12.15 -18.63
C LEU A 263 -6.86 -11.68 -19.22
N GLY A 264 -7.91 -12.49 -19.03
CA GLY A 264 -9.28 -12.04 -19.25
C GLY A 264 -9.78 -11.18 -18.09
N GLY A 265 -10.91 -10.49 -18.27
CA GLY A 265 -11.58 -9.76 -17.17
C GLY A 265 -11.84 -10.67 -15.96
N ASP A 266 -12.33 -11.89 -16.20
CA ASP A 266 -12.55 -12.88 -15.16
C ASP A 266 -11.27 -13.27 -14.40
N ASP A 267 -10.09 -13.34 -15.04
CA ASP A 267 -8.82 -13.59 -14.33
C ASP A 267 -8.33 -12.34 -13.57
N LEU A 268 -8.61 -11.13 -14.09
CA LEU A 268 -8.22 -9.86 -13.47
C LEU A 268 -9.01 -9.59 -12.18
N ASP A 269 -10.30 -9.93 -12.19
CA ASP A 269 -11.26 -9.61 -11.12
C ASP A 269 -11.62 -10.83 -10.26
N TRP A 270 -11.10 -12.03 -10.55
CA TRP A 270 -11.26 -13.19 -9.68
C TRP A 270 -10.73 -12.90 -8.29
N GLN A 271 -11.56 -13.16 -7.28
CA GLN A 271 -11.25 -12.95 -5.87
C GLN A 271 -10.75 -14.26 -5.22
N PRO A 272 -9.47 -14.31 -4.80
CA PRO A 272 -8.89 -15.44 -4.09
C PRO A 272 -9.67 -15.86 -2.83
N PRO A 273 -9.86 -17.17 -2.58
CA PRO A 273 -10.57 -17.69 -1.40
C PRO A 273 -9.97 -17.31 -0.03
N ASP A 274 -8.69 -16.95 0.03
CA ASP A 274 -7.98 -16.55 1.25
C ASP A 274 -8.01 -15.04 1.52
N ALA A 275 -8.81 -14.29 0.75
CA ALA A 275 -8.86 -12.83 0.71
C ALA A 275 -7.57 -12.14 0.23
N GLY A 276 -6.69 -12.87 -0.47
CA GLY A 276 -5.63 -12.26 -1.28
C GLY A 276 -6.19 -11.35 -2.39
N TRP A 277 -5.33 -10.56 -3.03
CA TRP A 277 -5.79 -9.51 -3.96
C TRP A 277 -6.15 -10.05 -5.35
N PRO A 278 -7.19 -9.50 -6.02
CA PRO A 278 -7.44 -9.75 -7.45
C PRO A 278 -6.31 -9.18 -8.31
N LEU A 279 -6.04 -9.77 -9.48
CA LEU A 279 -4.87 -9.40 -10.29
C LEU A 279 -4.91 -7.95 -10.80
N ARG A 280 -6.10 -7.36 -11.01
CA ARG A 280 -6.24 -5.93 -11.32
C ARG A 280 -5.58 -5.04 -10.25
N ARG A 281 -5.83 -5.35 -8.97
CA ARG A 281 -5.19 -4.66 -7.83
C ARG A 281 -3.69 -4.92 -7.80
N VAL A 282 -3.26 -6.16 -8.02
CA VAL A 282 -1.82 -6.53 -8.03
C VAL A 282 -1.05 -5.73 -9.09
N LEU A 283 -1.60 -5.59 -10.30
CA LEU A 283 -0.94 -4.88 -11.39
C LEU A 283 -0.87 -3.35 -11.14
N HIS A 284 -1.92 -2.74 -10.61
CA HIS A 284 -1.84 -1.33 -10.18
C HIS A 284 -0.87 -1.13 -9.00
N HIS A 285 -0.75 -2.11 -8.09
CA HIS A 285 0.26 -2.12 -7.03
C HIS A 285 1.69 -2.16 -7.59
N VAL A 286 1.96 -3.04 -8.56
CA VAL A 286 3.24 -3.10 -9.30
C VAL A 286 3.57 -1.73 -9.90
N ALA A 287 2.64 -1.18 -10.68
CA ALA A 287 2.82 0.10 -11.35
C ALA A 287 3.16 1.25 -10.39
N ARG A 288 2.41 1.39 -9.28
CA ARG A 288 2.62 2.47 -8.31
C ARG A 288 3.88 2.28 -7.47
N SER A 289 4.14 1.06 -7.00
CA SER A 289 5.33 0.77 -6.18
C SER A 289 6.63 0.82 -6.99
N GLU A 290 6.63 0.50 -8.28
CA GLU A 290 7.81 0.70 -9.13
C GLU A 290 8.26 2.15 -9.12
N VAL A 291 7.33 3.10 -9.34
CA VAL A 291 7.65 4.54 -9.32
C VAL A 291 8.17 4.96 -7.96
N LEU A 292 7.55 4.51 -6.86
CA LEU A 292 7.99 4.75 -5.49
C LEU A 292 9.46 4.33 -5.28
N TYR A 293 9.84 3.13 -5.73
CA TYR A 293 11.22 2.66 -5.60
C TYR A 293 12.17 3.43 -6.53
N ALA A 294 11.81 3.55 -7.81
CA ALA A 294 12.65 4.14 -8.84
C ALA A 294 12.93 5.63 -8.61
N ALA A 295 11.89 6.39 -8.25
CA ALA A 295 11.97 7.83 -8.03
C ALA A 295 12.53 8.22 -6.66
N SER A 296 12.84 7.26 -5.77
CA SER A 296 13.26 7.51 -4.38
C SER A 296 14.32 8.62 -4.22
N PHE A 297 15.34 8.66 -5.09
CA PHE A 297 16.37 9.72 -5.10
C PHE A 297 15.92 11.05 -5.70
N ASP A 298 15.23 11.04 -6.84
CA ASP A 298 14.78 12.27 -7.51
C ASP A 298 13.63 12.97 -6.75
N GLU A 299 12.80 12.18 -6.07
CA GLU A 299 11.69 12.63 -5.23
C GLU A 299 12.05 12.57 -3.74
N ALA A 300 13.34 12.55 -3.39
CA ALA A 300 13.78 12.64 -2.00
C ALA A 300 13.19 13.88 -1.30
N LEU A 301 12.92 13.76 0.00
CA LEU A 301 12.43 14.84 0.84
C LEU A 301 13.57 15.44 1.68
N PRO A 302 13.49 16.73 2.08
CA PRO A 302 14.36 17.30 3.10
C PRO A 302 14.46 16.42 4.35
N GLU A 303 15.60 16.45 5.06
CA GLU A 303 15.77 15.69 6.30
C GLU A 303 15.15 16.35 7.54
N GLU A 304 15.05 17.69 7.55
CA GLU A 304 14.43 18.44 8.63
C GLU A 304 12.91 18.19 8.65
N PRO A 305 12.31 17.75 9.79
CA PRO A 305 10.91 17.33 9.85
C PRO A 305 9.87 18.34 9.35
N ALA A 306 10.00 19.63 9.65
CA ALA A 306 9.02 20.64 9.24
C ALA A 306 9.11 20.93 7.73
N ALA A 307 10.32 21.08 7.19
CA ALA A 307 10.56 21.20 5.75
C ALA A 307 10.13 19.95 4.97
N ARG A 308 10.35 18.76 5.54
CA ARG A 308 9.86 17.47 5.01
C ARG A 308 8.33 17.45 4.91
N TYR A 309 7.64 17.96 5.92
CA TYR A 309 6.18 18.04 5.93
C TYR A 309 5.65 19.10 4.95
N ALA A 310 6.27 20.28 4.90
CA ALA A 310 5.90 21.34 3.95
C ALA A 310 6.09 20.92 2.48
N GLU A 311 7.16 20.19 2.16
CA GLU A 311 7.37 19.61 0.83
C GLU A 311 6.30 18.56 0.50
N ALA A 312 5.92 17.72 1.47
CA ALA A 312 4.85 16.73 1.29
C ALA A 312 3.47 17.38 1.06
N ASP A 313 3.19 18.46 1.79
CA ASP A 313 1.99 19.30 1.61
C ASP A 313 1.93 19.93 0.21
N ALA A 314 3.01 20.59 -0.21
CA ALA A 314 3.09 21.22 -1.53
C ALA A 314 2.92 20.21 -2.68
N ARG A 315 3.50 19.01 -2.55
CA ARG A 315 3.34 17.92 -3.54
C ARG A 315 1.90 17.41 -3.59
N LEU A 316 1.24 17.18 -2.45
CA LEU A 316 -0.16 16.77 -2.42
C LEU A 316 -1.06 17.82 -3.08
N SER A 317 -0.91 19.08 -2.68
CA SER A 317 -1.66 20.21 -3.25
C SER A 317 -1.49 20.30 -4.77
N THR A 318 -0.25 20.21 -5.27
CA THR A 318 0.06 20.24 -6.70
C THR A 318 -0.59 19.07 -7.45
N ARG A 319 -0.58 17.85 -6.88
CA ARG A 319 -1.20 16.66 -7.49
C ARG A 319 -2.72 16.78 -7.52
N LEU A 320 -3.35 17.24 -6.45
CA LEU A 320 -4.81 17.42 -6.40
C LEU A 320 -5.29 18.44 -7.46
N VAL A 321 -4.57 19.57 -7.60
CA VAL A 321 -4.87 20.57 -8.64
C VAL A 321 -4.71 19.99 -10.05
N ALA A 322 -3.62 19.27 -10.32
CA ALA A 322 -3.37 18.66 -11.63
C ALA A 322 -4.41 17.58 -11.99
N SER A 323 -4.89 16.84 -11.00
CA SER A 323 -5.76 15.67 -11.20
C SER A 323 -7.24 16.02 -11.29
N ARG A 324 -7.63 17.25 -10.93
CA ARG A 324 -9.02 17.74 -10.98
C ARG A 324 -9.68 17.52 -12.35
N ALA A 325 -8.96 17.80 -13.43
CA ALA A 325 -9.50 17.64 -14.79
C ALA A 325 -9.66 16.18 -15.25
N ALA A 326 -9.03 15.23 -14.55
CA ALA A 326 -9.09 13.80 -14.84
C ALA A 326 -10.05 13.05 -13.89
N ALA A 327 -10.61 13.72 -12.87
CA ALA A 327 -11.43 13.08 -11.83
C ALA A 327 -12.78 12.55 -12.35
N ASP A 328 -13.33 13.16 -13.40
CA ASP A 328 -14.60 12.77 -14.04
C ASP A 328 -14.40 11.81 -15.25
N ASP A 329 -13.16 11.45 -15.57
CA ASP A 329 -12.85 10.54 -16.69
C ASP A 329 -12.93 9.08 -16.24
N SER A 330 -13.90 8.34 -16.78
CA SER A 330 -14.12 6.92 -16.46
C SER A 330 -13.00 5.98 -16.93
N SER A 331 -12.05 6.47 -17.74
CA SER A 331 -10.84 5.74 -18.10
C SER A 331 -9.69 5.92 -17.11
N ILE A 332 -9.88 6.73 -16.06
CA ILE A 332 -8.88 7.05 -15.03
C ILE A 332 -9.27 6.45 -13.67
N VAL A 333 -8.25 6.03 -12.92
CA VAL A 333 -8.34 5.53 -11.55
C VAL A 333 -7.21 6.11 -10.68
N PHE A 334 -7.43 6.15 -9.36
CA PHE A 334 -6.44 6.62 -8.38
C PHE A 334 -5.98 5.47 -7.46
N PRO A 335 -5.12 4.55 -7.94
CA PRO A 335 -4.59 3.46 -7.13
C PRO A 335 -3.57 3.97 -6.11
N ASP A 336 -3.69 3.49 -4.88
CA ASP A 336 -2.67 3.72 -3.85
C ASP A 336 -1.40 2.86 -4.10
N PRO A 337 -0.33 3.02 -3.30
CA PRO A 337 0.85 2.18 -3.40
C PRO A 337 0.58 0.67 -3.29
N TYR A 338 -0.59 0.24 -2.81
CA TYR A 338 -1.03 -1.16 -2.66
C TYR A 338 -2.15 -1.55 -3.64
N GLY A 339 -2.34 -0.75 -4.70
CA GLY A 339 -3.28 -1.01 -5.80
C GLY A 339 -4.76 -0.91 -5.40
N THR A 340 -5.08 -0.41 -4.20
CA THR A 340 -6.43 -0.10 -3.77
C THR A 340 -6.90 1.13 -4.54
N LEU A 341 -8.05 1.06 -5.19
CA LEU A 341 -8.59 2.18 -5.95
C LEU A 341 -9.32 3.14 -5.00
N PHE A 342 -9.06 4.43 -5.16
CA PHE A 342 -9.72 5.52 -4.45
C PHE A 342 -10.36 6.49 -5.44
N THR A 343 -11.29 7.31 -4.94
CA THR A 343 -11.64 8.62 -5.52
C THR A 343 -10.83 9.73 -4.81
N LEU A 344 -10.65 10.89 -5.46
CA LEU A 344 -9.95 12.03 -4.81
C LEU A 344 -10.51 12.41 -3.42
N PRO A 345 -11.84 12.52 -3.18
CA PRO A 345 -12.35 12.80 -1.84
C PRO A 345 -11.99 11.72 -0.81
N GLU A 346 -11.91 10.44 -1.19
CA GLU A 346 -11.48 9.37 -0.27
C GLU A 346 -9.97 9.43 0.05
N VAL A 347 -9.13 9.84 -0.93
CA VAL A 347 -7.69 10.11 -0.68
C VAL A 347 -7.53 11.19 0.38
N ILE A 348 -8.33 12.27 0.28
CA ILE A 348 -8.30 13.38 1.24
C ILE A 348 -8.85 12.94 2.60
N ALA A 349 -9.90 12.13 2.63
CA ALA A 349 -10.46 11.59 3.87
C ALA A 349 -9.45 10.73 4.66
N GLU A 350 -8.64 9.88 4.01
CA GLU A 350 -7.58 9.12 4.70
C GLU A 350 -6.46 10.02 5.24
N VAL A 351 -6.09 11.12 4.56
CA VAL A 351 -5.12 12.10 5.08
C VAL A 351 -5.68 12.78 6.32
N LEU A 352 -6.92 13.30 6.26
CA LEU A 352 -7.56 13.98 7.38
C LEU A 352 -7.79 13.05 8.58
N ALA A 353 -8.13 11.78 8.33
CA ALA A 353 -8.26 10.76 9.38
C ALA A 353 -6.90 10.47 10.05
N LEU A 354 -5.84 10.27 9.27
CA LEU A 354 -4.49 10.03 9.79
C LEU A 354 -3.97 11.24 10.59
N GLU A 355 -4.08 12.46 10.04
CA GLU A 355 -3.62 13.67 10.74
C GLU A 355 -4.45 13.96 11.99
N GLY A 356 -5.76 13.67 11.97
CA GLY A 356 -6.62 13.71 13.16
C GLY A 356 -6.19 12.73 14.24
N GLU A 357 -5.88 11.48 13.89
CA GLU A 357 -5.30 10.50 14.81
C GLU A 357 -3.96 11.00 15.40
N LEU A 358 -3.07 11.55 14.58
CA LEU A 358 -1.76 12.06 15.03
C LEU A 358 -1.90 13.24 16.01
N VAL A 359 -2.78 14.19 15.72
CA VAL A 359 -3.04 15.35 16.60
C VAL A 359 -3.65 14.89 17.93
N ALA A 360 -4.56 13.91 17.92
CA ALA A 360 -5.14 13.36 19.13
C ALA A 360 -4.09 12.67 20.03
N HIS A 361 -3.19 11.86 19.45
CA HIS A 361 -2.11 11.20 20.20
C HIS A 361 -0.99 12.16 20.66
N ALA A 362 -0.87 13.35 20.07
CA ALA A 362 0.10 14.37 20.47
C ALA A 362 -0.40 15.29 21.60
N ALA A 363 -1.71 15.24 21.90
CA ALA A 363 -2.37 16.07 22.92
C ALA A 363 -2.69 15.32 24.23
N GLY A 364 -2.52 13.99 24.25
CA GLY A 364 -2.58 13.13 25.43
C GLY A 364 -1.20 12.72 25.93
#